data_AF-A0A4C1XBQ5-F1
#
_entry.id   AF-A0A4C1XBQ5-F1
#
_cell.length_a   1.000
_cell.length_b   1.000
_cell.length_c   1.000
_cell.angle_alpha   90.00
_cell.angle_beta   90.00
_cell.angle_gamma   90.00
#
_symmetry.space_group_name_H-M   'P 1'
#
loop_
_entity.id
_entity.type
_entity.pdbx_description
1 polymer ?
#
loop_
_entity_poly.entity_id
_entity_poly.type
_entity_poly.pdbx_seq_one_letter_code
_entity_poly.pdbx_strand_id
1 'polypeptide(L)'
;MPTKEEKRLAALRKAQERERELKRKELKREVAAQALRRAELEKLWLDTVLKMKEPIIRQDMEVMWHSFERTCDKKDHLIKYLIYLTQIANDQYQRTVANFCETVDAVINKFLTDMERIAKENDKQVTELLERCEEDFNRVRSDHNAAETHLHLLLYHGHTTSDKKAWAARGVNFVKADEERNKFLDERDKLRSFLENIYSHTWDQYVATIKAYVSETSDIQKKVRQLRQKEATMADVIATQEKKIGSNSELIAKLRNELQLYESGTKQAEFRDNRDRHRNARDKIKSDLIDGCKTDAERLAQLVRVTDDTSDWLVKAQKKAKKVLSVAALCRRLETQREKIFLYTSDLTIAPAVSKDEVVVAQRSSNESLIANTTAATTGLARLWQRMSKAELSYRALIREKRVLTRDSMIIKLKLAESEDNMEPEVQKCSDSSTSITRTIKRPLAVEGVFAMRKYNFK
;
A
#
# COMPACT_ATOMS: atom_id res chain seq x y z
N MET A 1 -76.48 108.41 -70.36
CA MET A 1 -77.57 107.56 -70.92
C MET A 1 -76.93 106.34 -71.57
N PRO A 2 -76.77 105.22 -70.86
CA PRO A 2 -76.32 103.96 -71.45
C PRO A 2 -77.50 103.32 -72.20
N THR A 3 -77.32 103.11 -73.50
CA THR A 3 -78.33 102.70 -74.49
C THR A 3 -78.91 101.31 -74.17
N LYS A 4 -80.18 101.10 -74.52
CA LYS A 4 -80.97 99.91 -74.13
C LYS A 4 -80.32 98.58 -74.54
N GLU A 5 -79.49 98.57 -75.57
CA GLU A 5 -78.78 97.38 -76.05
C GLU A 5 -77.53 97.06 -75.24
N GLU A 6 -76.74 98.06 -74.84
CA GLU A 6 -75.62 97.87 -73.90
C GLU A 6 -76.09 97.40 -72.53
N LYS A 7 -77.27 97.85 -72.07
CA LYS A 7 -77.87 97.33 -70.82
C LYS A 7 -78.36 95.88 -70.93
N ARG A 8 -78.84 95.44 -72.10
CA ARG A 8 -79.26 94.04 -72.34
C ARG A 8 -78.08 93.10 -72.53
N LEU A 9 -77.04 93.53 -73.26
CA LEU A 9 -75.78 92.80 -73.38
C LEU A 9 -75.02 92.75 -72.04
N ALA A 10 -75.05 93.83 -71.26
CA ALA A 10 -74.53 93.83 -69.89
C ALA A 10 -75.39 92.97 -68.96
N ALA A 11 -76.70 92.85 -69.16
CA ALA A 11 -77.55 91.94 -68.41
C ALA A 11 -77.27 90.46 -68.77
N LEU A 12 -77.04 90.14 -70.04
CA LEU A 12 -76.62 88.80 -70.51
C LEU A 12 -75.21 88.45 -70.03
N ARG A 13 -74.25 89.38 -70.08
CA ARG A 13 -72.91 89.20 -69.49
C ARG A 13 -72.96 89.06 -67.98
N LYS A 14 -73.77 89.87 -67.28
CA LYS A 14 -74.01 89.71 -65.83
C LYS A 14 -74.75 88.42 -65.50
N ALA A 15 -75.58 87.88 -66.40
CA ALA A 15 -76.23 86.59 -66.22
C ALA A 15 -75.23 85.44 -66.42
N GLN A 16 -74.38 85.51 -67.44
CA GLN A 16 -73.29 84.54 -67.67
C GLN A 16 -72.21 84.60 -66.57
N GLU A 17 -71.88 85.78 -66.05
CA GLU A 17 -70.98 85.95 -64.91
C GLU A 17 -71.59 85.40 -63.62
N ARG A 18 -72.88 85.65 -63.38
CA ARG A 18 -73.62 85.03 -62.27
C ARG A 18 -73.65 83.51 -62.40
N GLU A 19 -73.84 82.98 -63.59
CA GLU A 19 -73.80 81.54 -63.87
C GLU A 19 -72.38 80.96 -63.68
N ARG A 20 -71.33 81.66 -64.11
CA ARG A 20 -69.93 81.27 -63.87
C ARG A 20 -69.54 81.35 -62.39
N GLU A 21 -70.04 82.35 -61.66
CA GLU A 21 -69.84 82.45 -60.21
C GLU A 21 -70.61 81.37 -59.46
N LEU A 22 -71.83 81.02 -59.89
CA LEU A 22 -72.59 79.88 -59.39
C LEU A 22 -71.81 78.59 -59.63
N LYS A 23 -71.35 78.33 -60.86
CA LYS A 23 -70.50 77.16 -61.19
C LYS A 23 -69.21 77.14 -60.38
N ARG A 24 -68.55 78.29 -60.15
CA ARG A 24 -67.35 78.38 -59.29
C ARG A 24 -67.67 78.09 -57.82
N LYS A 25 -68.82 78.55 -57.31
CA LYS A 25 -69.27 78.28 -55.93
C LYS A 25 -69.66 76.82 -55.78
N GLU A 26 -70.28 76.21 -56.78
CA GLU A 26 -70.56 74.77 -56.86
C GLU A 26 -69.27 73.96 -56.88
N LEU A 27 -68.32 74.29 -57.76
CA LEU A 27 -66.99 73.65 -57.79
C LEU A 27 -66.24 73.79 -56.46
N LYS A 28 -66.27 74.97 -55.83
CA LYS A 28 -65.63 75.16 -54.51
C LYS A 28 -66.31 74.33 -53.42
N ARG A 29 -67.64 74.19 -53.46
CA ARG A 29 -68.40 73.32 -52.55
C ARG A 29 -68.07 71.85 -52.81
N GLU A 30 -67.95 71.43 -54.06
CA GLU A 30 -67.54 70.08 -54.42
C GLU A 30 -66.10 69.79 -54.00
N VAL A 31 -65.15 70.71 -54.20
CA VAL A 31 -63.76 70.56 -53.75
C VAL A 31 -63.67 70.51 -52.22
N ALA A 32 -64.41 71.37 -51.50
CA ALA A 32 -64.47 71.32 -50.04
C ALA A 32 -65.12 70.02 -49.54
N ALA A 33 -66.19 69.55 -50.19
CA ALA A 33 -66.82 68.27 -49.89
C ALA A 33 -65.90 67.08 -50.22
N GLN A 34 -65.10 67.15 -51.28
CA GLN A 34 -64.08 66.17 -51.61
C GLN A 34 -62.92 66.18 -50.61
N ALA A 35 -62.50 67.34 -50.12
CA ALA A 35 -61.48 67.45 -49.08
C ALA A 35 -61.95 66.84 -47.75
N LEU A 36 -63.21 67.09 -47.36
CA LEU A 36 -63.83 66.44 -46.21
C LEU A 36 -63.91 64.92 -46.41
N ARG A 37 -64.39 64.45 -47.57
CA ARG A 37 -64.43 63.02 -47.90
C ARG A 37 -63.05 62.38 -47.94
N ARG A 38 -62.00 63.09 -48.37
CA ARG A 38 -60.61 62.61 -48.31
C ARG A 38 -60.13 62.48 -46.88
N ALA A 39 -60.37 63.47 -46.02
CA ALA A 39 -60.00 63.39 -44.60
C ALA A 39 -60.75 62.24 -43.89
N GLU A 40 -62.02 62.01 -44.22
CA GLU A 40 -62.79 60.86 -43.75
C GLU A 40 -62.21 59.53 -44.24
N LEU A 41 -61.86 59.44 -45.53
CA LEU A 41 -61.20 58.26 -46.12
C LEU A 41 -59.81 58.02 -45.53
N GLU A 42 -59.01 59.04 -45.29
CA GLU A 42 -57.71 58.95 -44.63
C GLU A 42 -57.87 58.47 -43.19
N LYS A 43 -58.87 58.99 -42.46
CA LYS A 43 -59.17 58.53 -41.10
C LYS A 43 -59.61 57.07 -41.10
N LEU A 44 -60.48 56.66 -42.03
CA LEU A 44 -60.91 55.26 -42.19
C LEU A 44 -59.74 54.36 -42.61
N TRP A 45 -58.86 54.83 -43.47
CA TRP A 45 -57.65 54.12 -43.87
C TRP A 45 -56.69 53.95 -42.70
N LEU A 46 -56.42 55.02 -41.94
CA LEU A 46 -55.60 54.94 -40.73
C LEU A 46 -56.21 53.99 -39.70
N ASP A 47 -57.53 54.05 -39.47
CA ASP A 47 -58.23 53.18 -38.52
C ASP A 47 -58.19 51.71 -38.97
N THR A 48 -58.36 51.45 -40.27
CA THR A 48 -58.22 50.09 -40.83
C THR A 48 -56.78 49.58 -40.78
N VAL A 49 -55.78 50.42 -41.07
CA VAL A 49 -54.36 50.08 -40.94
C VAL A 49 -53.99 49.82 -39.48
N LEU A 50 -54.46 50.63 -38.54
CA LEU A 50 -54.28 50.42 -37.11
C LEU A 50 -54.91 49.10 -36.66
N LYS A 51 -56.15 48.83 -37.04
CA LYS A 51 -56.83 47.56 -36.73
C LYS A 51 -56.09 46.35 -37.32
N MET A 52 -55.48 46.49 -38.50
CA MET A 52 -54.67 45.43 -39.10
C MET A 52 -53.29 45.28 -38.44
N LYS A 53 -52.66 46.38 -38.00
CA LYS A 53 -51.30 46.38 -37.43
C LYS A 53 -51.26 46.11 -35.92
N GLU A 54 -52.31 46.46 -35.19
CA GLU A 54 -52.44 46.22 -33.75
C GLU A 54 -52.18 44.76 -33.36
N PRO A 55 -52.80 43.73 -33.98
CA PRO A 55 -52.52 42.33 -33.62
C PRO A 55 -51.07 41.92 -33.93
N ILE A 56 -50.46 42.47 -34.99
CA ILE A 56 -49.07 42.19 -35.36
C ILE A 56 -48.12 42.77 -34.31
N ILE A 57 -48.33 44.03 -33.90
CA ILE A 57 -47.52 44.68 -32.85
C ILE A 57 -47.67 43.93 -31.52
N ARG A 58 -48.89 43.48 -31.19
CA ARG A 58 -49.13 42.68 -29.98
C ARG A 58 -48.36 41.36 -30.03
N GLN A 59 -48.39 40.67 -31.17
CA GLN A 59 -47.63 39.45 -31.37
C GLN A 59 -46.11 39.69 -31.30
N ASP A 60 -45.61 40.75 -31.92
CA ASP A 60 -44.18 41.11 -31.85
C ASP A 60 -43.75 41.45 -30.42
N MET A 61 -44.58 42.16 -29.65
CA MET A 61 -44.36 42.43 -28.23
C MET A 61 -44.33 41.14 -27.41
N GLU A 62 -45.22 40.19 -27.68
CA GLU A 62 -45.26 38.89 -27.01
C GLU A 62 -44.04 38.03 -27.35
N VAL A 63 -43.62 37.99 -28.62
CA VAL A 63 -42.39 37.31 -29.04
C VAL A 63 -41.16 37.95 -28.41
N MET A 64 -41.08 39.28 -28.37
CA MET A 64 -40.00 40.00 -27.67
C MET A 64 -40.00 39.71 -26.18
N TRP A 65 -41.19 39.67 -25.55
CA TRP A 65 -41.35 39.33 -24.14
C TRP A 65 -40.82 37.92 -23.84
N HIS A 66 -41.25 36.91 -24.58
CA HIS A 66 -40.76 35.54 -24.38
C HIS A 66 -39.26 35.38 -24.69
N SER A 67 -38.74 36.13 -25.67
CA SER A 67 -37.30 36.16 -25.97
C SER A 67 -36.50 36.76 -24.81
N PHE A 68 -37.03 37.83 -24.22
CA PHE A 68 -36.44 38.48 -23.04
C PHE A 68 -36.49 37.55 -21.82
N GLU A 69 -37.65 36.96 -21.52
CA GLU A 69 -37.84 36.03 -20.40
C GLU A 69 -36.88 34.84 -20.51
N ARG A 70 -36.80 34.19 -21.68
CA ARG A 70 -35.85 33.09 -21.93
C ARG A 70 -34.39 33.52 -21.77
N THR A 71 -34.06 34.77 -22.12
CA THR A 71 -32.72 35.31 -21.94
C THR A 71 -32.42 35.57 -20.46
N CYS A 72 -33.39 36.07 -19.71
CA CYS A 72 -33.30 36.22 -18.26
C CYS A 72 -33.14 34.85 -17.59
N ASP A 73 -33.94 33.85 -17.92
CA ASP A 73 -33.83 32.50 -17.34
C ASP A 73 -32.47 31.87 -17.59
N LYS A 74 -31.93 32.01 -18.81
CA LYS A 74 -30.57 31.54 -19.14
C LYS A 74 -29.51 32.25 -18.32
N LYS A 75 -29.63 33.57 -18.15
CA LYS A 75 -28.70 34.35 -17.34
C LYS A 75 -28.81 33.97 -15.87
N ASP A 76 -30.01 33.80 -15.33
CA ASP A 76 -30.25 33.37 -13.95
C ASP A 76 -29.70 31.97 -13.70
N HIS A 77 -29.91 31.03 -14.62
CA HIS A 77 -29.29 29.71 -14.54
C HIS A 77 -27.76 29.82 -14.54
N LEU A 78 -27.18 30.65 -15.42
CA LEU A 78 -25.74 30.85 -15.50
C LEU A 78 -25.19 31.51 -14.23
N ILE A 79 -25.91 32.48 -13.65
CA ILE A 79 -25.55 33.10 -12.37
C ILE A 79 -25.58 32.06 -11.25
N LYS A 80 -26.64 31.25 -11.14
CA LYS A 80 -26.74 30.18 -10.14
C LYS A 80 -25.61 29.16 -10.30
N TYR A 81 -25.31 28.77 -11.54
CA TYR A 81 -24.21 27.85 -11.84
C TYR A 81 -22.84 28.45 -11.49
N LEU A 82 -22.62 29.73 -11.79
CA LEU A 82 -21.39 30.42 -11.40
C LEU A 82 -21.25 30.48 -9.88
N ILE A 83 -22.30 30.84 -9.14
CA ILE A 83 -22.31 30.85 -7.66
C ILE A 83 -21.93 29.48 -7.11
N TYR A 84 -22.51 28.41 -7.66
CA TYR A 84 -22.19 27.05 -7.27
C TYR A 84 -20.72 26.70 -7.53
N LEU A 85 -20.17 27.07 -8.69
CA LEU A 85 -18.76 26.89 -8.99
C LEU A 85 -17.84 27.69 -8.05
N THR A 86 -18.20 28.93 -7.69
CA THR A 86 -17.43 29.70 -6.71
C THR A 86 -17.47 29.06 -5.33
N GLN A 87 -18.60 28.48 -4.93
CA GLN A 87 -18.69 27.73 -3.67
C GLN A 87 -17.77 26.50 -3.67
N ILE A 88 -17.76 25.71 -4.76
CA ILE A 88 -16.84 24.58 -4.90
C ILE A 88 -15.38 25.04 -4.84
N ALA A 89 -15.03 26.09 -5.58
CA ALA A 89 -13.67 26.63 -5.60
C ALA A 89 -13.25 27.11 -4.21
N ASN A 90 -14.15 27.78 -3.49
CA ASN A 90 -13.91 28.21 -2.11
C ASN A 90 -13.72 27.01 -1.17
N ASP A 91 -14.54 25.98 -1.26
CA ASP A 91 -14.39 24.75 -0.47
C ASP A 91 -13.06 24.04 -0.74
N GLN A 92 -12.64 23.96 -2.00
CA GLN A 92 -11.34 23.41 -2.38
C GLN A 92 -10.19 24.25 -1.81
N TYR A 93 -10.30 25.58 -1.87
CA TYR A 93 -9.32 26.49 -1.29
C TYR A 93 -9.22 26.30 0.24
N GLN A 94 -10.35 26.26 0.95
CA GLN A 94 -10.38 26.06 2.40
C GLN A 94 -9.76 24.72 2.80
N ARG A 95 -10.06 23.63 2.07
CA ARG A 95 -9.43 22.31 2.31
C ARG A 95 -7.92 22.34 2.06
N THR A 96 -7.48 23.04 1.03
CA THR A 96 -6.05 23.17 0.71
C THR A 96 -5.31 23.92 1.81
N VAL A 97 -5.91 25.01 2.32
CA VAL A 97 -5.36 25.77 3.44
C VAL A 97 -5.32 24.93 4.72
N ALA A 98 -6.38 24.19 5.03
CA ALA A 98 -6.41 23.30 6.18
C ALA A 98 -5.31 22.22 6.11
N ASN A 99 -5.18 21.54 4.96
CA ASN A 99 -4.12 20.57 4.73
C ASN A 99 -2.71 21.17 4.85
N PHE A 100 -2.52 22.41 4.38
CA PHE A 100 -1.25 23.11 4.52
C PHE A 100 -0.93 23.41 5.99
N CYS A 101 -1.90 23.91 6.75
CA CYS A 101 -1.75 24.14 8.19
C CYS A 101 -1.40 22.84 8.93
N GLU A 102 -2.12 21.74 8.66
CA GLU A 102 -1.81 20.43 9.25
C GLU A 102 -0.39 19.95 8.92
N THR A 103 0.06 20.18 7.69
CA THR A 103 1.42 19.83 7.26
C THR A 103 2.46 20.66 8.00
N VAL A 104 2.23 21.97 8.12
CA VAL A 104 3.11 22.88 8.88
C VAL A 104 3.15 22.49 10.35
N ASP A 105 2.01 22.19 10.96
CA ASP A 105 1.93 21.75 12.35
C ASP A 105 2.66 20.42 12.57
N ALA A 106 2.53 19.46 11.66
CA ALA A 106 3.28 18.20 11.71
C ALA A 106 4.80 18.44 11.63
N VAL A 107 5.24 19.37 10.79
CA VAL A 107 6.65 19.75 10.66
C VAL A 107 7.14 20.44 11.94
N ILE A 108 6.38 21.37 12.50
CA ILE A 108 6.71 22.06 13.76
C ILE A 108 6.83 21.03 14.89
N ASN A 109 5.84 20.14 15.04
CA ASN A 109 5.86 19.11 16.07
C ASN A 109 7.07 18.17 15.94
N LYS A 110 7.42 17.77 14.71
CA LYS A 110 8.64 16.98 14.47
C LYS A 110 9.89 17.74 14.93
N PHE A 111 10.04 19.00 14.54
CA PHE A 111 11.18 19.82 14.98
C PHE A 111 11.24 19.98 16.50
N LEU A 112 10.11 20.18 17.17
CA LEU A 112 10.06 20.23 18.63
C LEU A 112 10.52 18.92 19.26
N THR A 113 10.05 17.77 18.76
CA THR A 113 10.48 16.46 19.28
C THR A 113 11.96 16.19 19.04
N ASP A 114 12.50 16.57 17.88
CA ASP A 114 13.92 16.43 17.58
C ASP A 114 14.78 17.34 18.46
N MET A 115 14.35 18.57 18.70
CA MET A 115 15.02 19.50 19.61
C MET A 115 15.03 18.98 21.05
N GLU A 116 13.90 18.45 21.54
CA GLU A 116 13.83 17.86 22.87
C GLU A 116 14.73 16.63 23.01
N ARG A 117 14.81 15.80 21.96
CA ARG A 117 15.72 14.65 21.91
C ARG A 117 17.18 15.08 21.96
N ILE A 118 17.56 16.09 21.18
CA ILE A 118 18.93 16.63 21.18
C ILE A 118 19.27 17.25 22.53
N ALA A 119 18.34 18.00 23.13
CA ALA A 119 18.54 18.58 24.46
C ALA A 119 18.78 17.49 25.52
N LYS A 120 17.93 16.46 25.56
CA LYS A 120 18.09 15.32 26.48
C LYS A 120 19.40 14.57 26.27
N GLU A 121 19.83 14.39 25.02
CA GLU A 121 21.09 13.72 24.70
C GLU A 121 22.29 14.56 25.13
N ASN A 122 22.25 15.87 24.90
CA ASN A 122 23.30 16.78 25.34
C ASN A 122 23.38 16.83 26.88
N ASP A 123 22.24 16.88 27.57
CA ASP A 123 22.20 16.85 29.04
C ASP A 123 22.83 15.56 29.57
N LYS A 124 22.52 14.40 28.98
CA LYS A 124 23.16 13.12 29.34
C LYS A 124 24.67 13.14 29.12
N GLN A 125 25.13 13.64 27.97
CA GLN A 125 26.55 13.71 27.67
C GLN A 125 27.28 14.66 28.62
N VAL A 126 26.67 15.79 28.97
CA VAL A 126 27.21 16.73 29.96
C VAL A 126 27.27 16.08 31.33
N THR A 127 26.22 15.38 31.79
CA THR A 127 26.24 14.69 33.08
C THR A 127 27.30 13.60 33.12
N GLU A 128 27.42 12.78 32.08
CA GLU A 128 28.45 11.73 32.01
C GLU A 128 29.86 12.31 32.00
N LEU A 129 30.08 13.41 31.29
CA LEU A 129 31.38 14.09 31.29
C LEU A 129 31.70 14.69 32.66
N LEU A 130 30.73 15.30 33.33
CA LEU A 130 30.92 15.85 34.68
C LEU A 130 31.25 14.75 35.69
N GLU A 131 30.52 13.63 35.66
CA GLU A 131 30.80 12.46 36.51
C GLU A 131 32.23 11.93 36.28
N ARG A 132 32.65 11.75 35.02
CA ARG A 132 34.02 11.32 34.69
C ARG A 132 35.07 12.32 35.16
N CYS A 133 34.82 13.63 35.01
CA CYS A 133 35.73 14.66 35.49
C CYS A 133 35.84 14.63 37.01
N GLU A 134 34.75 14.38 37.73
CA GLU A 134 34.72 14.30 39.18
C GLU A 134 35.44 13.03 39.68
N GLU A 135 35.25 11.89 39.00
CA GLU A 135 36.02 10.65 39.25
C GLU A 135 37.52 10.86 39.04
N ASP A 136 37.91 11.47 37.92
CA ASP A 136 39.31 11.78 37.62
C ASP A 136 39.90 12.76 38.64
N PHE A 137 39.14 13.79 39.02
CA PHE A 137 39.56 14.74 40.06
C PHE A 137 39.79 14.05 41.39
N ASN A 138 38.86 13.18 41.80
CA ASN A 138 38.97 12.41 43.04
C ASN A 138 40.15 11.44 43.02
N ARG A 139 40.42 10.78 41.88
CA ARG A 139 41.59 9.92 41.69
C ARG A 139 42.89 10.72 41.84
N VAL A 140 43.04 11.81 41.10
CA VAL A 140 44.24 12.67 41.16
C VAL A 140 44.45 13.23 42.57
N ARG A 141 43.37 13.63 43.24
CA ARG A 141 43.45 14.13 44.63
C ARG A 141 43.87 13.04 45.60
N SER A 142 43.36 11.81 45.45
CA SER A 142 43.75 10.68 46.28
C SER A 142 45.24 10.33 46.08
N ASP A 143 45.69 10.26 44.83
CA ASP A 143 47.09 10.00 44.49
C ASP A 143 48.01 11.10 45.02
N HIS A 144 47.61 12.37 44.91
CA HIS A 144 48.35 13.51 45.45
C HIS A 144 48.51 13.42 46.97
N ASN A 145 47.41 13.16 47.70
CA ASN A 145 47.44 13.01 49.15
C ASN A 145 48.32 11.81 49.58
N ALA A 146 48.28 10.70 48.83
CA ALA A 146 49.14 9.55 49.09
C ALA A 146 50.63 9.89 48.88
N ALA A 147 50.97 10.65 47.83
CA ALA A 147 52.33 11.12 47.59
C ALA A 147 52.81 12.11 48.67
N GLU A 148 51.95 13.05 49.07
CA GLU A 148 52.25 14.05 50.11
C GLU A 148 52.52 13.37 51.46
N THR A 149 51.66 12.44 51.87
CA THR A 149 51.84 11.68 53.12
C THR A 149 53.14 10.86 53.11
N HIS A 150 53.49 10.24 51.98
CA HIS A 150 54.77 9.55 51.82
C HIS A 150 55.98 10.49 51.94
N LEU A 151 55.92 11.68 51.35
CA LEU A 151 56.97 12.69 51.46
C LEU A 151 57.12 13.20 52.91
N HIS A 152 56.01 13.46 53.61
CA HIS A 152 56.03 13.83 55.02
C HIS A 152 56.69 12.76 55.89
N LEU A 153 56.44 11.48 55.60
CA LEU A 153 57.07 10.36 56.32
C LEU A 153 58.59 10.34 56.09
N LEU A 154 59.06 10.52 54.85
CA LEU A 154 60.48 10.60 54.53
C LEU A 154 61.16 11.79 55.21
N LEU A 155 60.53 12.96 55.19
CA LEU A 155 61.03 14.16 55.87
C LEU A 155 61.14 13.93 57.38
N TYR A 156 60.10 13.38 58.01
CA TYR A 156 60.11 13.04 59.43
C TYR A 156 61.26 12.06 59.77
N HIS A 157 61.45 11.01 58.98
CA HIS A 157 62.57 10.09 59.16
C HIS A 157 63.94 10.76 58.95
N GLY A 158 64.07 11.64 57.96
CA GLY A 158 65.29 12.41 57.71
C GLY A 158 65.64 13.33 58.88
N HIS A 159 64.66 14.11 59.36
CA HIS A 159 64.82 14.99 60.52
C HIS A 159 65.16 14.21 61.78
N THR A 160 64.40 13.18 62.12
CA THR A 160 64.67 12.37 63.32
C THR A 160 66.04 11.69 63.27
N THR A 161 66.50 11.24 62.09
CA THR A 161 67.83 10.65 61.93
C THR A 161 68.93 11.72 62.06
N SER A 162 68.72 12.89 61.47
CA SER A 162 69.63 14.03 61.58
C SER A 162 69.75 14.52 63.02
N ASP A 163 68.62 14.67 63.71
CA ASP A 163 68.57 15.09 65.12
C ASP A 163 69.22 14.07 66.04
N LYS A 164 69.01 12.76 65.81
CA LYS A 164 69.73 11.70 66.55
C LYS A 164 71.24 11.79 66.34
N LYS A 165 71.70 12.05 65.11
CA LYS A 165 73.13 12.27 64.80
C LYS A 165 73.67 13.55 65.43
N ALA A 166 72.90 14.64 65.41
CA ALA A 166 73.26 15.92 66.00
C ALA A 166 73.28 15.85 67.54
N TRP A 167 72.35 15.12 68.16
CA TRP A 167 72.33 14.84 69.60
C TRP A 167 73.53 13.98 70.00
N ALA A 168 73.86 12.93 69.23
CA ALA A 168 75.06 12.13 69.45
C ALA A 168 76.35 12.96 69.34
N ALA A 169 76.37 14.00 68.49
CA ALA A 169 77.51 14.89 68.30
C ALA A 169 77.62 16.03 69.35
N ARG A 170 76.53 16.42 70.03
CA ARG A 170 76.51 17.57 70.96
C ARG A 170 77.00 17.27 72.38
N GLY A 171 77.19 16.01 72.77
CA GLY A 171 77.44 15.59 74.16
C GLY A 171 78.79 15.98 74.77
N VAL A 172 79.73 16.54 74.01
CA VAL A 172 81.12 16.75 74.48
C VAL A 172 81.54 18.23 74.55
N ASN A 173 80.77 19.16 73.98
CA ASN A 173 81.19 20.56 73.82
C ASN A 173 80.54 21.57 74.77
N PHE A 174 79.63 21.16 75.66
CA PHE A 174 78.86 22.11 76.48
C PHE A 174 79.55 22.58 77.77
N VAL A 175 80.49 21.81 78.33
CA VAL A 175 81.08 22.14 79.64
C VAL A 175 82.36 22.97 79.51
N LYS A 176 83.13 22.81 78.44
CA LYS A 176 84.35 23.60 78.18
C LYS A 176 84.08 24.97 77.56
N ALA A 177 82.92 25.15 76.91
CA ALA A 177 82.50 26.43 76.34
C ALA A 177 81.98 27.43 77.40
N ASP A 178 81.56 26.95 78.58
CA ASP A 178 80.90 27.79 79.59
C ASP A 178 81.92 28.45 80.55
N GLU A 179 83.06 27.80 80.79
CA GLU A 179 84.11 28.29 81.69
C GLU A 179 85.07 29.30 81.03
N GLU A 180 85.36 29.16 79.74
CA GLU A 180 86.12 30.15 78.96
C GLU A 180 85.27 31.38 78.63
N ARG A 181 83.95 31.20 78.50
CA ARG A 181 82.96 32.25 78.22
C ARG A 181 82.87 33.29 79.34
N ASN A 182 83.02 32.88 80.60
CA ASN A 182 82.84 33.75 81.79
C ASN A 182 84.01 34.69 82.12
N LYS A 183 85.22 34.45 81.60
CA LYS A 183 86.39 35.29 81.91
C LYS A 183 86.70 36.34 80.86
N PHE A 184 86.42 36.04 79.60
CA PHE A 184 86.38 37.07 78.57
C PHE A 184 85.11 37.92 78.68
N LEU A 185 84.08 37.48 79.41
CA LEU A 185 82.74 38.09 79.45
C LEU A 185 82.78 39.61 79.65
N ASP A 186 83.43 40.16 80.67
CA ASP A 186 83.33 41.61 80.95
C ASP A 186 84.14 42.51 80.00
N GLU A 187 85.37 42.12 79.63
CA GLU A 187 86.19 42.88 78.68
C GLU A 187 85.73 42.69 77.25
N ARG A 188 85.34 41.45 76.91
CA ARG A 188 84.61 41.16 75.67
C ARG A 188 83.31 41.92 75.67
N ASP A 189 82.55 42.05 76.75
CA ASP A 189 81.25 42.73 76.72
C ASP A 189 81.42 44.26 76.58
N LYS A 190 82.51 44.83 77.07
CA LYS A 190 82.88 46.23 76.79
C LYS A 190 83.35 46.43 75.35
N LEU A 191 84.28 45.61 74.85
CA LEU A 191 84.75 45.70 73.46
C LEU A 191 83.64 45.31 72.47
N ARG A 192 82.79 44.35 72.85
CA ARG A 192 81.58 43.92 72.15
C ARG A 192 80.58 45.04 72.15
N SER A 193 80.22 45.66 73.27
CA SER A 193 79.28 46.79 73.24
C SER A 193 79.79 47.96 72.40
N PHE A 194 81.10 48.25 72.41
CA PHE A 194 81.68 49.27 71.53
C PHE A 194 81.63 48.88 70.04
N LEU A 195 82.10 47.66 69.70
CA LEU A 195 82.06 47.15 68.33
C LEU A 195 80.64 46.89 67.85
N GLU A 196 79.72 46.51 68.74
CA GLU A 196 78.29 46.31 68.51
C GLU A 196 77.59 47.65 68.35
N ASN A 197 78.05 48.72 69.02
CA ASN A 197 77.58 50.08 68.75
C ASN A 197 78.07 50.57 67.38
N ILE A 198 79.34 50.38 67.01
CA ILE A 198 79.86 50.75 65.67
C ILE A 198 79.18 49.90 64.60
N TYR A 199 79.03 48.60 64.83
CA TYR A 199 78.33 47.69 63.95
C TYR A 199 76.87 48.06 63.83
N SER A 200 76.17 48.35 64.92
CA SER A 200 74.77 48.80 64.91
C SER A 200 74.64 50.12 64.16
N HIS A 201 75.55 51.06 64.37
CA HIS A 201 75.53 52.34 63.66
C HIS A 201 75.77 52.17 62.16
N THR A 202 76.77 51.39 61.76
CA THR A 202 77.05 51.09 60.34
C THR A 202 75.95 50.25 59.71
N TRP A 203 75.35 49.33 60.48
CA TRP A 203 74.18 48.57 60.09
C TRP A 203 72.96 49.46 59.89
N ASP A 204 72.71 50.40 60.79
CA ASP A 204 71.61 51.36 60.68
C ASP A 204 71.81 52.27 59.46
N GLN A 205 73.02 52.73 59.20
CA GLN A 205 73.36 53.46 57.97
C GLN A 205 73.15 52.58 56.73
N TYR A 206 73.60 51.34 56.75
CA TYR A 206 73.41 50.39 55.65
C TYR A 206 71.92 50.12 55.40
N VAL A 207 71.15 49.84 56.45
CA VAL A 207 69.70 49.67 56.41
C VAL A 207 69.01 50.95 55.92
N ALA A 208 69.47 52.13 56.34
CA ALA A 208 68.94 53.41 55.88
C ALA A 208 69.19 53.61 54.38
N THR A 209 70.40 53.31 53.89
CA THR A 209 70.74 53.40 52.45
C THR A 209 69.95 52.39 51.62
N ILE A 210 69.76 51.15 52.11
CA ILE A 210 68.89 50.16 51.44
C ILE A 210 67.45 50.64 51.43
N LYS A 211 66.92 51.12 52.56
CA LYS A 211 65.55 51.63 52.63
C LYS A 211 65.35 52.80 51.67
N ALA A 212 66.31 53.73 51.59
CA ALA A 212 66.31 54.83 50.63
C ALA A 212 66.28 54.31 49.19
N TYR A 213 67.22 53.42 48.81
CA TYR A 213 67.26 52.81 47.48
C TYR A 213 65.97 52.05 47.12
N VAL A 214 65.42 51.26 48.03
CA VAL A 214 64.15 50.54 47.83
C VAL A 214 63.00 51.52 47.67
N SER A 215 62.97 52.61 48.44
CA SER A 215 61.93 53.63 48.32
C SER A 215 62.01 54.39 47.00
N GLU A 216 63.21 54.78 46.57
CA GLU A 216 63.45 55.48 45.30
C GLU A 216 63.15 54.59 44.10
N THR A 217 63.48 53.30 44.18
CA THR A 217 63.25 52.35 43.06
C THR A 217 61.88 51.70 43.08
N SER A 218 61.11 51.79 44.18
CA SER A 218 59.80 51.15 44.33
C SER A 218 58.83 51.52 43.21
N ASP A 219 58.76 52.80 42.85
CA ASP A 219 57.81 53.26 41.83
C ASP A 219 58.24 52.87 40.42
N ILE A 220 59.55 52.79 40.15
CA ILE A 220 60.09 52.26 38.90
C ILE A 220 59.79 50.75 38.82
N GLN A 221 60.00 50.00 39.90
CA GLN A 221 59.68 48.57 39.95
C GLN A 221 58.18 48.31 39.72
N LYS A 222 57.29 49.13 40.30
CA LYS A 222 55.84 49.05 40.04
C LYS A 222 55.52 49.28 38.56
N LYS A 223 56.10 50.32 37.93
CA LYS A 223 55.91 50.61 36.50
C LYS A 223 56.42 49.46 35.62
N VAL A 224 57.58 48.89 35.93
CA VAL A 224 58.12 47.73 35.20
C VAL A 224 57.21 46.51 35.33
N ARG A 225 56.68 46.22 36.54
CA ARG A 225 55.70 45.12 36.73
C ARG A 225 54.43 45.36 35.93
N GLN A 226 53.90 46.58 35.92
CA GLN A 226 52.73 46.93 35.12
C GLN A 226 52.98 46.78 33.62
N LEU A 227 54.14 47.20 33.13
CA LEU A 227 54.51 47.04 31.72
C LEU A 227 54.66 45.56 31.34
N ARG A 228 55.31 44.74 32.18
CA ARG A 228 55.40 43.28 31.96
C ARG A 228 54.04 42.60 31.97
N GLN A 229 53.12 43.02 32.84
CA GLN A 229 51.76 42.50 32.85
C GLN A 229 51.03 42.86 31.54
N LYS A 230 51.17 44.10 31.06
CA LYS A 230 50.61 44.51 29.77
C LYS A 230 51.20 43.72 28.60
N GLU A 231 52.52 43.56 28.58
CA GLU A 231 53.24 42.78 27.57
C GLU A 231 52.78 41.32 27.54
N ALA A 232 52.63 40.68 28.71
CA ALA A 232 52.09 39.33 28.82
C ALA A 232 50.65 39.25 28.26
N THR A 233 49.78 40.19 28.64
CA THR A 233 48.40 40.21 28.10
C THR A 233 48.36 40.46 26.59
N MET A 234 49.26 41.28 26.06
CA MET A 234 49.36 41.52 24.62
C MET A 234 49.88 40.28 23.88
N ALA A 235 50.87 39.58 24.44
CA ALA A 235 51.36 38.32 23.88
C ALA A 235 50.26 37.25 23.82
N ASP A 236 49.43 37.13 24.87
CA ASP A 236 48.27 36.23 24.87
C ASP A 236 47.24 36.60 23.79
N VAL A 237 46.96 37.90 23.62
CA VAL A 237 46.07 38.38 22.56
C VAL A 237 46.64 38.06 21.17
N ILE A 238 47.95 38.24 20.96
CA ILE A 238 48.60 37.90 19.69
C ILE A 238 48.49 36.39 19.43
N ALA A 239 48.83 35.54 20.40
CA ALA A 239 48.75 34.09 20.24
C ALA A 239 47.32 33.60 19.94
N THR A 240 46.31 34.20 20.60
CA THR A 240 44.90 33.86 20.31
C THR A 240 44.45 34.34 18.94
N GLN A 241 44.93 35.49 18.46
CA GLN A 241 44.65 35.96 17.10
C GLN A 241 45.35 35.10 16.05
N GLU A 242 46.61 34.72 16.25
CA GLU A 242 47.34 33.81 15.37
C GLU A 242 46.60 32.48 15.20
N LYS A 243 46.10 31.90 16.31
CA LYS A 243 45.28 30.69 16.28
C LYS A 243 44.00 30.87 15.46
N LYS A 244 43.30 32.00 15.61
CA LYS A 244 42.10 32.33 14.82
C LYS A 244 42.40 32.51 13.34
N ILE A 245 43.51 33.16 13.00
CA ILE A 245 43.95 33.35 11.62
C ILE A 245 44.28 31.98 10.99
N GLY A 246 44.98 31.11 11.73
CA GLY A 246 45.25 29.73 11.31
C GLY A 246 43.97 28.95 10.98
N SER A 247 43.00 28.93 11.91
CA SER A 247 41.73 28.22 11.69
C SER A 247 40.93 28.78 10.51
N ASN A 248 40.91 30.09 10.33
CA ASN A 248 40.22 30.73 9.22
C ASN A 248 40.92 30.44 7.88
N SER A 249 42.25 30.40 7.85
CA SER A 249 43.03 30.06 6.66
C SER A 249 42.75 28.62 6.22
N GLU A 250 42.72 27.67 7.15
CA GLU A 250 42.35 26.27 6.87
C GLU A 250 40.93 26.15 6.31
N LEU A 251 39.96 26.89 6.88
CA LEU A 251 38.60 26.91 6.37
C LEU A 251 38.53 27.47 4.94
N ILE A 252 39.22 28.58 4.67
CA ILE A 252 39.31 29.16 3.32
C ILE A 252 39.94 28.15 2.35
N ALA A 253 40.98 27.43 2.76
CA ALA A 253 41.61 26.39 1.93
C ALA A 253 40.64 25.25 1.62
N LYS A 254 39.87 24.76 2.61
CA LYS A 254 38.82 23.74 2.40
C LYS A 254 37.76 24.21 1.42
N LEU A 255 37.23 25.42 1.62
CA LEU A 255 36.19 25.99 0.75
C LEU A 255 36.71 26.20 -0.69
N ARG A 256 37.96 26.62 -0.86
CA ARG A 256 38.60 26.71 -2.19
C ARG A 256 38.72 25.34 -2.85
N ASN A 257 39.14 24.32 -2.12
CA ASN A 257 39.22 22.95 -2.63
C ASN A 257 37.83 22.43 -3.03
N GLU A 258 36.80 22.67 -2.23
CA GLU A 258 35.44 22.30 -2.57
C GLU A 258 34.95 23.02 -3.82
N LEU A 259 35.22 24.32 -3.93
CA LEU A 259 34.88 25.12 -5.11
C LEU A 259 35.60 24.60 -6.35
N GLN A 260 36.88 24.24 -6.24
CA GLN A 260 37.64 23.60 -7.32
C GLN A 260 37.06 22.23 -7.71
N LEU A 261 36.56 21.44 -6.75
CA LEU A 261 35.86 20.18 -7.03
C LEU A 261 34.53 20.42 -7.76
N TYR A 262 33.82 21.51 -7.44
CA TYR A 262 32.63 21.92 -8.18
C TYR A 262 32.97 22.39 -9.60
N GLU A 263 33.99 23.25 -9.77
CA GLU A 263 34.41 23.79 -11.07
C GLU A 263 35.00 22.73 -12.01
N SER A 264 35.76 21.78 -11.46
CA SER A 264 36.28 20.62 -12.21
C SER A 264 35.17 19.66 -12.68
N GLY A 265 33.94 19.86 -12.23
CA GLY A 265 32.79 19.03 -12.61
C GLY A 265 32.80 17.63 -12.01
N THR A 266 33.76 17.30 -11.12
CA THR A 266 33.87 15.98 -10.47
C THR A 266 32.65 15.66 -9.61
N LYS A 267 32.21 16.61 -8.77
CA LYS A 267 30.94 16.47 -8.02
C LYS A 267 29.73 16.34 -8.94
N GLN A 268 29.72 17.05 -10.08
CA GLN A 268 28.62 16.95 -11.04
C GLN A 268 28.63 15.62 -11.79
N ALA A 269 29.81 15.02 -12.03
CA ALA A 269 29.96 13.68 -12.58
C ALA A 269 29.43 12.62 -11.61
N GLU A 270 29.68 12.74 -10.30
CA GLU A 270 29.11 11.85 -9.28
C GLU A 270 27.58 11.90 -9.26
N PHE A 271 26.97 13.08 -9.36
CA PHE A 271 25.51 13.19 -9.44
C PHE A 271 24.95 12.58 -10.73
N ARG A 272 25.66 12.72 -11.86
CA ARG A 272 25.27 12.05 -13.12
C ARG A 272 25.35 10.54 -12.99
N ASP A 273 26.45 10.02 -12.44
CA ASP A 273 26.65 8.59 -12.24
C ASP A 273 25.61 7.99 -11.28
N ASN A 274 25.32 8.65 -10.15
CA ASN A 274 24.25 8.22 -9.24
C ASN A 274 22.88 8.21 -9.93
N ARG A 275 22.56 9.24 -10.71
CA ARG A 275 21.32 9.28 -11.50
C ARG A 275 21.24 8.13 -12.50
N ASP A 276 22.34 7.84 -13.18
CA ASP A 276 22.39 6.79 -14.19
C ASP A 276 22.32 5.39 -13.55
N ARG A 277 22.94 5.18 -12.37
CA ARG A 277 22.75 3.96 -11.55
C ARG A 277 21.30 3.74 -11.16
N HIS A 278 20.61 4.77 -10.68
CA HIS A 278 19.18 4.66 -10.33
C HIS A 278 18.31 4.37 -11.55
N ARG A 279 18.63 4.99 -12.71
CA ARG A 279 17.94 4.72 -13.96
C ARG A 279 18.12 3.27 -14.40
N ASN A 280 19.35 2.76 -14.36
CA ASN A 280 19.66 1.37 -14.70
C ASN A 280 18.98 0.37 -13.75
N ALA A 281 18.96 0.65 -12.45
CA ALA A 281 18.26 -0.20 -11.47
C ALA A 281 16.75 -0.25 -11.74
N ARG A 282 16.12 0.90 -12.02
CA ARG A 282 14.71 0.98 -12.39
C ARG A 282 14.41 0.18 -13.65
N ASP A 283 15.24 0.35 -14.69
CA ASP A 283 15.03 -0.31 -15.97
C ASP A 283 15.23 -1.83 -15.85
N LYS A 284 16.15 -2.29 -15.00
CA LYS A 284 16.32 -3.72 -14.65
C LYS A 284 15.10 -4.30 -13.95
N ILE A 285 14.61 -3.65 -12.88
CA ILE A 285 13.41 -4.10 -12.15
C ILE A 285 12.19 -4.17 -13.09
N LYS A 286 12.07 -3.19 -14.00
CA LYS A 286 11.00 -3.19 -15.00
C LYS A 286 11.11 -4.38 -15.95
N SER A 287 12.32 -4.72 -16.42
CA SER A 287 12.54 -5.90 -17.26
C SER A 287 12.18 -7.18 -16.50
N ASP A 288 12.67 -7.33 -15.27
CA ASP A 288 12.42 -8.51 -14.43
C ASP A 288 10.92 -8.70 -14.17
N LEU A 289 10.17 -7.61 -13.94
CA LEU A 289 8.72 -7.66 -13.78
C LEU A 289 8.01 -8.13 -15.06
N ILE A 290 8.39 -7.58 -16.21
CA ILE A 290 7.79 -7.94 -17.51
C ILE A 290 8.06 -9.41 -17.82
N ASP A 291 9.28 -9.88 -17.61
CA ASP A 291 9.65 -11.26 -17.86
C ASP A 291 9.00 -12.21 -16.85
N GLY A 292 8.90 -11.80 -15.57
CA GLY A 292 8.10 -12.49 -14.55
C GLY A 292 6.64 -12.69 -14.99
N CYS A 293 5.98 -11.62 -15.43
CA CYS A 293 4.60 -11.70 -15.93
C CYS A 293 4.44 -12.66 -17.12
N LYS A 294 5.41 -12.73 -18.04
CA LYS A 294 5.39 -13.70 -19.15
C LYS A 294 5.48 -15.13 -18.62
N THR A 295 6.42 -15.40 -17.72
CA THR A 295 6.59 -16.74 -17.14
C THR A 295 5.37 -17.19 -16.34
N ASP A 296 4.73 -16.27 -15.61
CA ASP A 296 3.50 -16.57 -14.86
C ASP A 296 2.32 -16.85 -15.79
N ALA A 297 2.19 -16.11 -16.89
CA ALA A 297 1.18 -16.36 -17.90
C ALA A 297 1.34 -17.76 -18.55
N GLU A 298 2.58 -18.15 -18.87
CA GLU A 298 2.89 -19.49 -19.40
C GLU A 298 2.57 -20.60 -18.40
N ARG A 299 2.98 -20.43 -17.14
CA ARG A 299 2.71 -21.40 -16.06
C ARG A 299 1.22 -21.52 -15.77
N LEU A 300 0.49 -20.41 -15.78
CA LEU A 300 -0.96 -20.42 -15.59
C LEU A 300 -1.66 -21.14 -16.75
N ALA A 301 -1.24 -20.90 -18.00
CA ALA A 301 -1.77 -21.62 -19.15
C ALA A 301 -1.50 -23.14 -19.06
N GLN A 302 -0.31 -23.55 -18.60
CA GLN A 302 0.01 -24.95 -18.38
C GLN A 302 -0.84 -25.56 -17.26
N LEU A 303 -1.02 -24.84 -16.15
CA LEU A 303 -1.86 -25.29 -15.03
C LEU A 303 -3.30 -25.51 -15.48
N VAL A 304 -3.89 -24.53 -16.20
CA VAL A 304 -5.25 -24.62 -16.74
C VAL A 304 -5.41 -25.85 -17.64
N ARG A 305 -4.44 -26.10 -18.53
CA ARG A 305 -4.46 -27.27 -19.40
C ARG A 305 -4.45 -28.58 -18.61
N VAL A 306 -3.59 -28.69 -17.60
CA VAL A 306 -3.51 -29.90 -16.74
C VAL A 306 -4.80 -30.07 -15.93
N THR A 307 -5.40 -28.99 -15.43
CA THR A 307 -6.67 -29.07 -14.70
C THR A 307 -7.82 -29.49 -15.61
N ASP A 308 -7.86 -29.03 -16.86
CA ASP A 308 -8.87 -29.44 -17.83
C ASP A 308 -8.70 -30.91 -18.21
N ASP A 309 -7.46 -31.35 -18.49
CA ASP A 309 -7.15 -32.74 -18.83
C ASP A 309 -7.52 -33.70 -17.68
N THR A 310 -7.23 -33.32 -16.43
CA THR A 310 -7.59 -34.11 -15.24
C THR A 310 -9.09 -34.12 -14.99
N SER A 311 -9.78 -33.00 -15.17
CA SER A 311 -11.24 -32.91 -15.10
C SER A 311 -11.91 -33.82 -16.14
N ASP A 312 -11.45 -33.78 -17.39
CA ASP A 312 -11.92 -34.64 -18.47
C ASP A 312 -11.72 -36.12 -18.16
N TRP A 313 -10.56 -36.47 -17.61
CA TRP A 313 -10.28 -37.83 -17.17
C TRP A 313 -11.22 -38.27 -16.05
N LEU A 314 -11.45 -37.43 -15.04
CA LEU A 314 -12.38 -37.72 -13.94
C LEU A 314 -13.81 -37.89 -14.43
N VAL A 315 -14.27 -37.06 -15.37
CA VAL A 315 -15.59 -37.19 -15.99
C VAL A 315 -15.71 -38.53 -16.75
N LYS A 316 -14.67 -38.92 -17.50
CA LYS A 316 -14.63 -40.23 -18.18
C LYS A 316 -14.65 -41.39 -17.18
N ALA A 317 -13.89 -41.30 -16.09
CA ALA A 317 -13.87 -42.30 -15.02
C ALA A 317 -15.25 -42.42 -14.34
N GLN A 318 -15.90 -41.29 -14.04
CA GLN A 318 -17.24 -41.25 -13.48
C GLN A 318 -18.28 -41.90 -14.41
N LYS A 319 -18.21 -41.64 -15.73
CA LYS A 319 -19.08 -42.28 -16.72
C LYS A 319 -18.89 -43.80 -16.74
N LYS A 320 -17.65 -44.30 -16.66
CA LYS A 320 -17.36 -45.74 -16.56
C LYS A 320 -17.93 -46.33 -15.27
N ALA A 321 -17.72 -45.69 -14.12
CA ALA A 321 -18.26 -46.13 -12.83
C ALA A 321 -19.80 -46.18 -12.84
N LYS A 322 -20.47 -45.15 -13.37
CA LYS A 322 -21.93 -45.13 -13.55
C LYS A 322 -22.42 -46.28 -14.44
N LYS A 323 -21.71 -46.59 -15.52
CA LYS A 323 -22.04 -47.73 -16.41
C LYS A 323 -21.90 -49.07 -15.67
N VAL A 324 -20.80 -49.26 -14.92
CA VAL A 324 -20.60 -50.48 -14.11
C VAL A 324 -21.71 -50.63 -13.07
N LEU A 325 -22.05 -49.57 -12.34
CA LEU A 325 -23.15 -49.59 -11.36
C LEU A 325 -24.50 -49.88 -12.01
N SER A 326 -24.77 -49.30 -13.19
CA SER A 326 -26.01 -49.56 -13.94
C SER A 326 -26.12 -51.02 -14.38
N VAL A 327 -25.04 -51.60 -14.93
CA VAL A 327 -24.99 -53.03 -15.28
C VAL A 327 -25.12 -53.90 -14.04
N ALA A 328 -24.41 -53.58 -12.95
CA ALA A 328 -24.52 -54.30 -11.69
C ALA A 328 -25.96 -54.27 -11.13
N ALA A 329 -26.66 -53.13 -11.22
CA ALA A 329 -28.06 -53.02 -10.81
C ALA A 329 -29.00 -53.85 -11.69
N LEU A 330 -28.77 -53.90 -13.01
CA LEU A 330 -29.52 -54.76 -13.94
C LEU A 330 -29.28 -56.25 -13.65
N CYS A 331 -28.02 -56.66 -13.50
CA CYS A 331 -27.65 -58.03 -13.11
C CYS A 331 -28.28 -58.40 -11.76
N ARG A 332 -28.28 -57.49 -10.79
CA ARG A 332 -28.90 -57.69 -9.48
C ARG A 332 -30.40 -57.97 -9.57
N ARG A 333 -31.12 -57.50 -10.59
CA ARG A 333 -32.56 -57.82 -10.75
C ARG A 333 -32.77 -59.31 -11.06
N LEU A 334 -31.90 -59.92 -11.84
CA LEU A 334 -31.98 -61.32 -12.31
C LEU A 334 -31.52 -62.34 -11.27
N GLU A 335 -30.87 -61.89 -10.19
CA GLU A 335 -30.42 -62.75 -9.11
C GLU A 335 -31.58 -63.25 -8.24
N THR A 336 -31.44 -64.47 -7.75
CA THR A 336 -32.41 -65.07 -6.82
C THR A 336 -32.39 -64.35 -5.47
N GLN A 337 -33.47 -64.44 -4.69
CA GLN A 337 -33.48 -63.86 -3.33
C GLN A 337 -32.37 -64.45 -2.45
N ARG A 338 -32.05 -65.74 -2.62
CA ARG A 338 -30.95 -66.41 -1.91
C ARG A 338 -29.60 -65.75 -2.22
N GLU A 339 -29.31 -65.42 -3.47
CA GLU A 339 -28.05 -64.75 -3.88
C GLU A 339 -28.02 -63.24 -3.58
N LYS A 340 -29.19 -62.63 -3.37
CA LYS A 340 -29.33 -61.24 -2.92
C LYS A 340 -29.11 -61.07 -1.42
N ILE A 341 -29.48 -62.08 -0.62
CA ILE A 341 -29.35 -62.07 0.84
C ILE A 341 -27.97 -62.64 1.24
N PHE A 342 -27.58 -63.77 0.64
CA PHE A 342 -26.22 -64.32 0.72
C PHE A 342 -25.39 -63.82 -0.48
N LEU A 343 -25.08 -62.52 -0.48
CA LEU A 343 -24.21 -61.90 -1.48
C LEU A 343 -22.79 -62.50 -1.50
N TYR A 344 -22.37 -63.05 -0.36
CA TYR A 344 -21.08 -63.71 -0.18
C TYR A 344 -21.38 -65.05 0.50
N THR A 345 -21.00 -66.15 -0.15
CA THR A 345 -21.18 -67.49 0.42
C THR A 345 -20.35 -67.59 1.69
N SER A 346 -21.00 -67.85 2.82
CA SER A 346 -20.38 -68.19 4.10
C SER A 346 -19.62 -69.52 4.07
N ASP A 347 -19.76 -70.29 2.99
CA ASP A 347 -19.23 -71.65 2.89
C ASP A 347 -18.06 -71.68 1.91
N LEU A 348 -16.93 -71.10 2.33
CA LEU A 348 -15.57 -71.48 1.94
C LEU A 348 -14.61 -70.64 2.78
N THR A 349 -14.28 -71.17 3.95
CA THR A 349 -13.06 -70.89 4.69
C THR A 349 -11.85 -71.28 3.85
N ILE A 350 -11.54 -70.45 2.85
CA ILE A 350 -10.19 -70.28 2.35
C ILE A 350 -9.95 -68.78 2.36
N ALA A 351 -9.93 -68.22 3.57
CA ALA A 351 -8.89 -67.24 3.84
C ALA A 351 -7.60 -68.06 3.89
N PRO A 352 -6.64 -67.91 2.95
CA PRO A 352 -5.28 -68.11 3.37
C PRO A 352 -5.11 -67.10 4.51
N ALA A 353 -4.79 -67.60 5.70
CA ALA A 353 -4.20 -66.77 6.73
C ALA A 353 -2.89 -66.24 6.15
N VAL A 354 -2.97 -65.19 5.32
CA VAL A 354 -1.83 -64.42 4.92
C VAL A 354 -1.49 -63.61 6.15
N SER A 355 -0.51 -64.12 6.89
CA SER A 355 0.28 -63.37 7.83
C SER A 355 0.57 -61.99 7.24
N LYS A 356 0.48 -60.95 8.08
CA LYS A 356 0.76 -59.55 7.70
C LYS A 356 2.18 -59.34 7.14
N ASP A 357 3.02 -60.36 7.12
CA ASP A 357 4.44 -60.27 6.78
C ASP A 357 4.78 -60.54 5.32
N GLU A 358 3.87 -61.08 4.49
CA GLU A 358 4.16 -61.30 3.06
C GLU A 358 3.83 -60.12 2.14
N VAL A 359 3.11 -59.10 2.64
CA VAL A 359 2.77 -57.90 1.83
C VAL A 359 3.97 -56.95 1.69
N VAL A 360 4.99 -57.05 2.55
CA VAL A 360 6.14 -56.14 2.54
C VAL A 360 7.29 -56.64 1.66
N VAL A 361 7.36 -57.94 1.35
CA VAL A 361 8.49 -58.52 0.59
C VAL A 361 8.26 -58.53 -0.93
N ALA A 362 7.01 -58.47 -1.40
CA ALA A 362 6.71 -58.41 -2.84
C ALA A 362 6.96 -57.03 -3.49
N GLN A 363 7.35 -56.01 -2.72
CA GLN A 363 7.42 -54.63 -3.20
C GLN A 363 8.82 -54.16 -3.62
N ARG A 364 9.83 -55.06 -3.63
CA ARG A 364 11.24 -54.69 -3.90
C ARG A 364 11.96 -55.44 -5.03
N SER A 365 11.37 -56.44 -5.66
CA SER A 365 11.96 -57.05 -6.87
C SER A 365 11.28 -56.52 -8.13
N SER A 366 11.89 -55.48 -8.69
CA SER A 366 11.73 -55.11 -10.10
C SER A 366 11.99 -56.34 -10.97
N ASN A 367 11.05 -56.62 -11.87
CA ASN A 367 11.07 -57.68 -12.89
C ASN A 367 10.55 -59.05 -12.46
N GLU A 368 9.26 -59.17 -12.11
CA GLU A 368 8.54 -60.39 -12.49
C GLU A 368 7.04 -60.18 -12.76
N SER A 369 6.69 -60.56 -13.99
CA SER A 369 5.40 -61.06 -14.44
C SER A 369 4.19 -60.11 -14.43
N LEU A 370 3.70 -59.79 -15.63
CA LEU A 370 2.31 -59.37 -15.89
C LEU A 370 1.29 -60.15 -15.07
N ILE A 371 1.59 -61.41 -14.72
CA ILE A 371 0.74 -62.27 -13.89
C ILE A 371 0.68 -61.75 -12.45
N ALA A 372 1.78 -61.32 -11.83
CA ALA A 372 1.74 -60.77 -10.46
C ALA A 372 0.89 -59.48 -10.39
N ASN A 373 1.08 -58.55 -11.33
CA ASN A 373 0.28 -57.32 -11.41
C ASN A 373 -1.19 -57.58 -11.77
N THR A 374 -1.48 -58.53 -12.65
CA THR A 374 -2.87 -58.91 -12.96
C THR A 374 -3.52 -59.66 -11.82
N THR A 375 -2.80 -60.53 -11.10
CA THR A 375 -3.32 -61.20 -9.90
C THR A 375 -3.61 -60.18 -8.80
N ALA A 376 -2.72 -59.22 -8.53
CA ALA A 376 -2.98 -58.13 -7.59
C ALA A 376 -4.21 -57.29 -7.98
N ALA A 377 -4.35 -56.91 -9.26
CA ALA A 377 -5.49 -56.14 -9.75
C ALA A 377 -6.83 -56.93 -9.77
N THR A 378 -6.78 -58.26 -9.85
CA THR A 378 -7.97 -59.14 -9.90
C THR A 378 -8.30 -59.80 -8.57
N THR A 379 -7.43 -59.76 -7.57
CA THR A 379 -7.70 -60.28 -6.22
C THR A 379 -8.97 -59.68 -5.60
N GLY A 380 -9.22 -58.38 -5.80
CA GLY A 380 -10.45 -57.72 -5.37
C GLY A 380 -11.73 -58.19 -6.07
N LEU A 381 -11.60 -58.83 -7.25
CA LEU A 381 -12.70 -59.38 -8.04
C LEU A 381 -12.94 -60.87 -7.78
N ALA A 382 -12.12 -61.54 -6.96
CA ALA A 382 -12.25 -62.98 -6.69
C ALA A 382 -13.67 -63.40 -6.27
N ARG A 383 -14.33 -62.58 -5.44
CA ARG A 383 -15.71 -62.81 -4.99
C ARG A 383 -16.74 -62.64 -6.12
N LEU A 384 -16.52 -61.71 -7.04
CA LEU A 384 -17.37 -61.55 -8.22
C LEU A 384 -17.26 -62.78 -9.13
N TRP A 385 -16.04 -63.29 -9.34
CA TRP A 385 -15.80 -64.49 -10.12
C TRP A 385 -16.45 -65.73 -9.50
N GLN A 386 -16.36 -65.91 -8.18
CA GLN A 386 -17.06 -66.98 -7.45
C GLN A 386 -18.58 -66.91 -7.64
N ARG A 387 -19.13 -65.69 -7.58
CA ARG A 387 -20.57 -65.46 -7.82
C ARG A 387 -20.98 -65.82 -9.24
N MET A 388 -20.16 -65.44 -10.22
CA MET A 388 -20.38 -65.76 -11.62
C MET A 388 -20.29 -67.27 -11.88
N SER A 389 -19.29 -67.96 -11.32
CA SER A 389 -19.16 -69.42 -11.47
C SER A 389 -20.33 -70.18 -10.85
N LYS A 390 -20.87 -69.69 -9.72
CA LYS A 390 -22.08 -70.27 -9.11
C LYS A 390 -23.31 -70.12 -10.01
N ALA A 391 -23.50 -68.94 -10.59
CA ALA A 391 -24.57 -68.69 -11.57
C ALA A 391 -24.41 -69.55 -12.83
N GLU A 392 -23.18 -69.78 -13.28
CA GLU A 392 -22.92 -70.67 -14.42
C GLU A 392 -23.22 -72.14 -14.10
N LEU A 393 -22.88 -72.61 -12.90
CA LEU A 393 -23.20 -73.97 -12.45
C LEU A 393 -24.71 -74.18 -12.35
N SER A 394 -25.45 -73.22 -11.79
CA SER A 394 -26.92 -73.31 -11.72
C SER A 394 -27.55 -73.28 -13.11
N TYR A 395 -27.05 -72.44 -14.02
CA TYR A 395 -27.47 -72.42 -15.42
C TYR A 395 -27.23 -73.76 -16.12
N ARG A 396 -26.04 -74.38 -15.96
CA ARG A 396 -25.72 -75.69 -16.53
C ARG A 396 -26.60 -76.80 -15.95
N ALA A 397 -26.92 -76.75 -14.66
CA ALA A 397 -27.85 -77.68 -14.01
C ALA A 397 -29.26 -77.58 -14.61
N LEU A 398 -29.80 -76.36 -14.76
CA LEU A 398 -31.10 -76.12 -15.39
C LEU A 398 -31.15 -76.62 -16.85
N ILE A 399 -30.08 -76.44 -17.62
CA ILE A 399 -30.00 -76.99 -18.98
C ILE A 399 -30.06 -78.52 -18.97
N ARG A 400 -29.38 -79.16 -18.02
CA ARG A 400 -29.38 -80.62 -17.88
C ARG A 400 -30.79 -81.11 -17.55
N GLU A 401 -31.44 -80.51 -16.56
CA GLU A 401 -32.83 -80.83 -16.20
C GLU A 401 -33.79 -80.60 -17.36
N LYS A 402 -33.69 -79.46 -18.06
CA LYS A 402 -34.48 -79.20 -19.26
C LYS A 402 -34.30 -80.30 -20.30
N ARG A 403 -33.06 -80.75 -20.55
CA ARG A 403 -32.77 -81.85 -21.49
C ARG A 403 -33.43 -83.16 -21.05
N VAL A 404 -33.37 -83.49 -19.77
CA VAL A 404 -34.05 -84.67 -19.20
C VAL A 404 -35.57 -84.54 -19.37
N LEU A 405 -36.17 -83.44 -18.93
CA LEU A 405 -37.61 -83.18 -19.06
C LEU A 405 -38.08 -83.18 -20.51
N THR A 406 -37.28 -82.68 -21.47
CA THR A 406 -37.64 -82.76 -22.89
C THR A 406 -37.60 -84.19 -23.42
N ARG A 407 -36.65 -85.01 -22.96
CA ARG A 407 -36.61 -86.45 -23.31
C ARG A 407 -37.79 -87.18 -22.69
N ASP A 408 -38.04 -86.96 -21.40
CA ASP A 408 -39.17 -87.57 -20.70
C ASP A 408 -40.50 -87.14 -21.33
N SER A 409 -40.64 -85.87 -21.71
CA SER A 409 -41.80 -85.38 -22.45
C SER A 409 -41.94 -86.04 -23.83
N MET A 410 -40.83 -86.28 -24.54
CA MET A 410 -40.86 -87.05 -25.80
C MET A 410 -41.28 -88.50 -25.55
N ILE A 411 -40.77 -89.14 -24.50
CA ILE A 411 -41.13 -90.53 -24.12
C ILE A 411 -42.60 -90.61 -23.72
N ILE A 412 -43.10 -89.67 -22.92
CA ILE A 412 -44.51 -89.61 -22.52
C ILE A 412 -45.39 -89.40 -23.75
N LYS A 413 -45.00 -88.52 -24.69
CA LYS A 413 -45.72 -88.33 -25.95
C LYS A 413 -45.71 -89.58 -26.83
N LEU A 414 -44.60 -90.30 -26.89
CA LEU A 414 -44.51 -91.59 -27.59
C LEU A 414 -45.41 -92.64 -26.94
N LYS A 415 -45.40 -92.76 -25.61
CA LYS A 415 -46.28 -93.69 -24.88
C LYS A 415 -47.76 -93.32 -25.02
N LEU A 416 -48.09 -92.03 -25.07
CA LEU A 416 -49.45 -91.57 -25.38
C LEU A 416 -49.85 -91.97 -26.81
N ALA A 417 -48.96 -91.81 -27.78
CA ALA A 417 -49.21 -92.25 -29.16
C ALA A 417 -49.33 -93.79 -29.28
N GLU A 418 -48.52 -94.58 -28.57
CA GLU A 418 -48.65 -96.05 -28.50
C GLU A 418 -49.93 -96.52 -27.77
N SER A 419 -50.47 -95.67 -26.88
CA SER A 419 -51.78 -95.91 -26.23
C SER A 419 -52.95 -95.52 -27.14
N GLU A 420 -52.72 -94.61 -28.10
CA GLU A 420 -53.66 -94.26 -29.16
C GLU A 420 -53.66 -95.31 -30.30
N ASP A 421 -52.53 -95.96 -30.60
CA ASP A 421 -52.41 -97.00 -31.66
C ASP A 421 -52.82 -98.43 -31.21
N ASN A 422 -52.94 -98.71 -29.91
CA ASN A 422 -53.44 -100.00 -29.38
C ASN A 422 -54.96 -100.03 -29.12
N MET A 423 -55.70 -99.05 -29.65
CA MET A 423 -57.16 -98.97 -29.53
C MET A 423 -57.79 -98.68 -30.91
N GLU A 424 -58.17 -99.73 -31.65
CA GLU A 424 -59.15 -99.66 -32.75
C GLU A 424 -60.24 -100.73 -32.52
N PRO A 425 -61.48 -100.57 -33.04
CA PRO A 425 -62.44 -99.52 -32.70
C PRO A 425 -63.79 -100.15 -32.24
N GLU A 426 -64.59 -99.44 -31.44
CA GLU A 426 -66.04 -99.74 -31.36
C GLU A 426 -66.84 -98.43 -31.44
N VAL A 427 -67.73 -98.42 -32.43
CA VAL A 427 -68.48 -97.26 -32.92
C VAL A 427 -69.67 -96.99 -32.02
N GLN A 428 -69.82 -95.76 -31.53
CA GLN A 428 -71.16 -95.23 -31.28
C GLN A 428 -71.24 -93.72 -31.49
N LYS A 429 -72.07 -93.34 -32.48
CA LYS A 429 -72.55 -91.99 -32.74
C LYS A 429 -73.20 -91.42 -31.47
N CYS A 430 -72.86 -90.18 -31.12
CA CYS A 430 -73.87 -89.24 -30.63
C CYS A 430 -73.47 -87.80 -30.98
N SER A 431 -74.51 -87.02 -31.18
CA SER A 431 -74.61 -85.75 -31.86
C SER A 431 -74.34 -84.54 -30.97
N ASP A 432 -74.12 -83.43 -31.67
CA ASP A 432 -74.45 -82.04 -31.33
C ASP A 432 -73.68 -81.27 -30.23
N SER A 433 -73.06 -80.21 -30.76
CA SER A 433 -73.14 -78.82 -30.29
C SER A 433 -72.30 -78.37 -29.09
N SER A 434 -71.46 -77.37 -29.40
CA SER A 434 -71.35 -76.06 -28.73
C SER A 434 -69.93 -75.66 -28.32
N THR A 435 -69.45 -74.63 -29.03
CA THR A 435 -68.64 -73.48 -28.56
C THR A 435 -67.79 -73.64 -27.30
N SER A 436 -66.47 -73.49 -27.43
CA SER A 436 -65.69 -72.59 -26.56
C SER A 436 -64.25 -72.38 -27.05
N ILE A 437 -64.02 -71.18 -27.59
CA ILE A 437 -62.89 -70.28 -27.30
C ILE A 437 -61.61 -70.96 -26.76
N THR A 438 -60.59 -71.10 -27.60
CA THR A 438 -59.20 -71.08 -27.13
C THR A 438 -58.39 -70.07 -27.92
N ARG A 439 -58.02 -69.03 -27.18
CA ARG A 439 -57.22 -67.89 -27.58
C ARG A 439 -55.94 -68.35 -28.28
N THR A 440 -55.66 -67.73 -29.40
CA THR A 440 -54.31 -67.57 -29.98
C THR A 440 -53.33 -67.08 -28.91
N ILE A 441 -52.62 -68.00 -28.26
CA ILE A 441 -51.41 -67.69 -27.52
C ILE A 441 -50.30 -67.62 -28.55
N LYS A 442 -50.07 -66.41 -29.08
CA LYS A 442 -48.85 -66.07 -29.79
C LYS A 442 -47.68 -66.42 -28.89
N ARG A 443 -46.90 -67.43 -29.28
CA ARG A 443 -45.54 -67.65 -28.76
C ARG A 443 -44.73 -66.38 -29.03
N PRO A 444 -44.17 -65.69 -28.02
CA PRO A 444 -43.16 -64.69 -28.30
C PRO A 444 -41.88 -65.43 -28.73
N LEU A 445 -41.59 -65.33 -30.03
CA LEU A 445 -40.25 -65.51 -30.58
C LEU A 445 -39.33 -64.49 -29.90
N ALA A 446 -38.24 -64.97 -29.31
CA ALA A 446 -37.14 -64.13 -28.87
C ALA A 446 -36.49 -63.54 -30.12
N VAL A 447 -36.85 -62.29 -30.44
CA VAL A 447 -36.18 -61.49 -31.45
C VAL A 447 -34.89 -60.93 -30.83
N GLU A 448 -33.82 -61.07 -31.60
CA GLU A 448 -32.47 -60.63 -31.31
C GLU A 448 -32.40 -59.21 -30.74
N GLY A 449 -31.58 -59.06 -29.70
CA GLY A 449 -31.33 -57.79 -29.06
C GLY A 449 -30.60 -56.82 -29.97
N VAL A 450 -31.35 -55.93 -30.61
CA VAL A 450 -30.84 -54.67 -31.17
C VAL A 450 -31.35 -53.54 -30.30
N PHE A 451 -30.53 -53.08 -29.35
CA PHE A 451 -30.77 -51.80 -28.67
C PHE A 451 -30.12 -50.67 -29.48
N ALA A 452 -30.90 -50.07 -30.37
CA ALA A 452 -30.61 -48.76 -30.91
C ALA A 452 -30.88 -47.69 -29.82
N MET A 453 -29.82 -47.11 -29.25
CA MET A 453 -29.94 -45.92 -28.42
C MET A 453 -30.13 -44.68 -29.30
N ARG A 454 -31.37 -44.16 -29.33
CA ARG A 454 -31.64 -42.78 -29.75
C ARG A 454 -30.94 -41.81 -28.79
N LYS A 455 -30.05 -40.99 -29.34
CA LYS A 455 -29.49 -39.80 -28.67
C LYS A 455 -30.61 -38.76 -28.54
N TYR A 456 -30.94 -38.37 -27.31
CA TYR A 456 -31.60 -37.10 -27.05
C TYR A 456 -30.51 -36.03 -26.86
N ASN A 457 -30.55 -35.03 -27.73
CA ASN A 457 -29.86 -33.76 -27.55
C ASN A 457 -30.52 -33.02 -26.39
N PHE A 458 -29.72 -32.58 -25.42
CA PHE A 458 -30.06 -31.43 -24.59
C PHE A 458 -29.19 -30.26 -25.07
N LYS A 459 -29.87 -29.14 -25.33
CA LYS A 459 -29.26 -27.80 -25.43
C LYS A 459 -28.70 -27.40 -24.07
#